data_AF-A0A962IWZ7-F1
#
_entry.id   AF-A0A962IWZ7-F1
#
_cell.length_a   1.000
_cell.length_b   1.000
_cell.length_c   1.000
_cell.angle_alpha   90.00
_cell.angle_beta   90.00
_cell.angle_gamma   90.00
#
_symmetry.space_group_name_H-M   'P 1'
#
loop_
_entity.id
_entity.type
_entity.pdbx_description
1 polymer ?
#
loop_
_entity_poly.entity_id
_entity_poly.type
_entity_poly.pdbx_seq_one_letter_code
_entity_poly.pdbx_strand_id
1 'polypeptide(L)'
;IVVDQILGAVAYETSKQLTVFVGLIITNCIVMGRAEAFAMQNPPMISFLDGIGNGLGYSAVLMTVAVIRELIGSGSLFGFEILPLVTNGGWYVPTGMMLLPPSAFFIIGLLIWALRSWKSEQVEEAEYKIGGHTALSRAM
;
A
#
# COMPACT_ATOMS: atom_id res chain seq x y z
N ILE A 1 10.69 -19.74 -0.41
CA ILE A 1 11.80 -20.63 -0.02
C ILE A 1 12.72 -20.93 -1.21
N VAL A 2 12.24 -21.54 -2.30
CA VAL A 2 13.09 -21.80 -3.49
C VAL A 2 13.64 -20.50 -4.12
N VAL A 3 12.81 -19.47 -4.28
CA VAL A 3 13.26 -18.18 -4.85
C VAL A 3 14.32 -17.48 -3.98
N ASP A 4 14.16 -17.51 -2.65
CA ASP A 4 15.14 -16.96 -1.70
C ASP A 4 16.48 -17.72 -1.77
N GLN A 5 16.44 -19.05 -1.89
CA GLN A 5 17.63 -19.87 -2.08
C GLN A 5 18.36 -19.59 -3.41
N ILE A 6 17.61 -19.36 -4.49
CA ILE A 6 18.20 -18.97 -5.79
C ILE A 6 18.86 -17.60 -5.69
N LEU A 7 18.24 -16.64 -5.01
CA LEU A 7 18.83 -15.32 -4.77
C LEU A 7 20.11 -15.42 -3.93
N GLY A 8 20.14 -16.26 -2.90
CA GLY A 8 21.35 -16.52 -2.12
C GLY A 8 22.51 -17.11 -2.93
N ALA A 9 22.20 -17.88 -3.98
CA ALA A 9 23.19 -18.49 -4.86
C ALA A 9 23.74 -17.55 -5.94
N VAL A 10 22.91 -16.65 -6.48
CA VAL A 10 23.28 -15.78 -7.62
C VAL A 10 23.64 -14.36 -7.19
N ALA A 11 23.05 -13.84 -6.10
CA ALA A 11 23.20 -12.46 -5.64
C ALA A 11 23.15 -12.36 -4.10
N TYR A 12 24.20 -12.82 -3.44
CA TYR A 12 24.27 -12.97 -1.98
C TYR A 12 23.99 -11.66 -1.20
N GLU A 13 24.58 -10.53 -1.62
CA GLU A 13 24.38 -9.23 -0.94
C GLU A 13 22.94 -8.73 -1.07
N THR A 14 22.31 -8.92 -2.23
CA THR A 14 20.91 -8.59 -2.45
C THR A 14 19.99 -9.52 -1.66
N SER A 15 20.32 -10.81 -1.59
CA SER A 15 19.57 -11.80 -0.82
C SER A 15 19.44 -11.41 0.64
N LYS A 16 20.52 -10.93 1.29
CA LYS A 16 20.49 -10.50 2.71
C LYS A 16 19.44 -9.44 3.00
N GLN A 17 19.28 -8.46 2.11
CA GLN A 17 18.28 -7.41 2.27
C GLN A 17 16.87 -7.93 1.98
N LEU A 18 16.74 -8.82 0.98
CA LEU A 18 15.45 -9.36 0.54
C LEU A 18 14.86 -10.41 1.49
N THR A 19 15.67 -11.17 2.23
CA THR A 19 15.18 -12.27 3.08
C THR A 19 14.11 -11.83 4.09
N VAL A 20 14.21 -10.63 4.65
CA VAL A 20 13.17 -10.08 5.54
C VAL A 20 11.85 -9.83 4.79
N PHE A 21 11.94 -9.35 3.56
CA PHE A 21 10.76 -9.13 2.72
C PHE A 21 10.13 -10.45 2.27
N VAL A 22 10.88 -11.54 2.13
CA VAL A 22 10.30 -12.86 1.80
C VAL A 22 9.27 -13.28 2.85
N GLY A 23 9.55 -13.07 4.14
CA GLY A 23 8.58 -13.34 5.21
C GLY A 23 7.31 -12.50 5.09
N LEU A 24 7.46 -11.19 4.84
CA LEU A 24 6.35 -10.24 4.66
C LEU A 24 5.53 -10.50 3.38
N ILE A 25 6.15 -11.05 2.34
CA ILE A 25 5.47 -11.43 1.10
C ILE A 25 4.60 -12.67 1.32
N ILE A 26 5.10 -13.67 2.05
CA ILE A 26 4.38 -14.93 2.31
C ILE A 26 3.12 -14.68 3.16
N THR A 27 3.22 -13.81 4.17
CA THR A 27 2.08 -13.45 5.04
C THR A 27 1.25 -12.29 4.52
N ASN A 28 1.50 -11.82 3.28
CA ASN A 28 0.74 -10.73 2.72
C ASN A 28 -0.69 -11.16 2.35
N CYS A 29 -1.66 -10.41 2.84
CA CYS A 29 -3.08 -10.67 2.62
C CYS A 29 -3.49 -10.65 1.14
N ILE A 30 -2.78 -9.91 0.27
CA ILE A 30 -3.11 -9.85 -1.16
C ILE A 30 -2.85 -11.19 -1.86
N VAL A 31 -1.79 -11.91 -1.47
CA VAL A 31 -1.40 -13.16 -2.10
C VAL A 31 -2.40 -14.25 -1.74
N MET A 32 -2.69 -14.40 -0.44
CA MET A 32 -3.71 -15.35 0.04
C MET A 32 -5.10 -14.99 -0.49
N GLY A 33 -5.50 -13.72 -0.40
CA GLY A 33 -6.82 -13.27 -0.82
C GLY A 33 -7.11 -13.47 -2.31
N ARG A 34 -6.15 -13.18 -3.20
CA ARG A 34 -6.33 -13.43 -4.66
C ARG A 34 -6.22 -14.92 -4.99
N ALA A 35 -5.38 -15.68 -4.29
CA ALA A 35 -5.31 -17.12 -4.47
C ALA A 35 -6.68 -17.77 -4.18
N GLU A 36 -7.30 -17.41 -3.06
CA GLU A 36 -8.59 -17.96 -2.64
C GLU A 36 -9.77 -17.47 -3.48
N ALA A 37 -9.81 -16.17 -3.79
CA ALA A 37 -10.94 -15.55 -4.49
C ALA A 37 -10.94 -15.81 -6.00
N PHE A 38 -9.78 -15.97 -6.64
CA PHE A 38 -9.69 -16.05 -8.11
C PHE A 38 -8.90 -17.26 -8.61
N ALA A 39 -7.72 -17.53 -8.05
CA ALA A 39 -6.82 -18.54 -8.63
C ALA A 39 -7.36 -19.97 -8.51
N MET A 40 -8.06 -20.31 -7.43
CA MET A 40 -8.62 -21.65 -7.21
C MET A 40 -9.79 -21.99 -8.15
N GLN A 41 -10.46 -20.99 -8.71
CA GLN A 41 -11.69 -21.17 -9.50
C GLN A 41 -11.47 -21.01 -11.02
N ASN A 42 -10.27 -20.59 -11.43
CA ASN A 42 -9.97 -20.20 -12.82
C ASN A 42 -8.75 -20.94 -13.38
N PRO A 43 -8.67 -21.10 -14.72
CA PRO A 43 -7.51 -21.72 -15.36
C PRO A 43 -6.23 -20.90 -15.15
N PRO A 44 -5.04 -21.55 -15.15
CA PRO A 44 -3.79 -20.97 -14.69
C PRO A 44 -3.34 -19.74 -15.48
N MET A 45 -3.62 -19.69 -16.78
CA MET A 45 -3.24 -18.55 -17.63
C MET A 45 -3.98 -17.26 -17.24
N ILE A 46 -5.27 -17.36 -16.93
CA ILE A 46 -6.07 -16.19 -16.54
C ILE A 46 -5.71 -15.76 -15.11
N SER A 47 -5.49 -16.73 -14.22
CA SER A 47 -5.01 -16.49 -12.85
C SER A 47 -3.62 -15.85 -12.81
N PHE A 48 -2.75 -16.16 -13.78
CA PHE A 48 -1.45 -15.50 -13.91
C PHE A 48 -1.57 -14.02 -14.28
N LEU A 49 -2.44 -13.70 -15.25
CA LEU A 49 -2.74 -12.31 -15.60
C LEU A 49 -3.35 -11.55 -14.41
N ASP A 50 -4.22 -12.19 -13.63
CA ASP A 50 -4.77 -11.61 -12.41
C ASP A 50 -3.67 -11.27 -11.39
N GLY A 51 -2.76 -12.20 -11.13
CA GLY A 51 -1.63 -11.97 -10.23
C GLY A 51 -0.76 -10.78 -10.65
N ILE A 52 -0.45 -10.67 -11.95
CA ILE A 52 0.30 -9.53 -12.49
C ILE A 52 -0.48 -8.23 -12.32
N GLY A 53 -1.76 -8.21 -12.70
CA GLY A 53 -2.60 -7.01 -12.61
C GLY A 53 -2.71 -6.48 -11.19
N ASN A 54 -2.99 -7.35 -10.22
CA ASN A 54 -3.08 -6.96 -8.80
C ASN A 54 -1.71 -6.55 -8.23
N GLY A 55 -0.64 -7.22 -8.63
CA GLY A 55 0.73 -6.85 -8.23
C GLY A 55 1.14 -5.48 -8.73
N LEU A 56 0.84 -5.16 -10.00
CA LEU A 56 1.10 -3.84 -10.60
C LEU A 56 0.21 -2.75 -9.99
N GLY A 57 -1.06 -3.05 -9.70
CA GLY A 57 -1.95 -2.12 -9.01
C GLY A 57 -1.42 -1.78 -7.61
N TYR A 58 -1.02 -2.80 -6.84
CA TYR A 58 -0.44 -2.63 -5.52
C TYR A 58 0.87 -1.83 -5.56
N SER A 59 1.77 -2.13 -6.51
CA SER A 59 3.02 -1.38 -6.65
C SER A 59 2.79 0.08 -7.03
N ALA A 60 1.83 0.38 -7.92
CA ALA A 60 1.49 1.76 -8.28
C ALA A 60 1.01 2.59 -7.08
N VAL A 61 0.17 2.00 -6.21
CA VAL A 61 -0.27 2.66 -4.97
C VAL A 61 0.92 2.89 -4.04
N LEU A 62 1.76 1.88 -3.81
CA LEU A 62 2.93 2.02 -2.95
C LEU A 62 3.93 3.07 -3.47
N MET A 63 4.17 3.10 -4.78
CA MET A 63 5.06 4.10 -5.40
C MET A 63 4.53 5.52 -5.20
N THR A 64 3.23 5.73 -5.37
CA THR A 64 2.59 7.03 -5.15
C THR A 64 2.73 7.47 -3.70
N VAL A 65 2.48 6.56 -2.75
CA VAL A 65 2.64 6.84 -1.31
C VAL A 65 4.10 7.10 -0.96
N ALA A 66 5.04 6.34 -1.52
CA ALA A 66 6.48 6.49 -1.28
C ALA A 66 6.97 7.85 -1.77
N VAL A 67 6.56 8.29 -2.96
CA VAL A 67 6.92 9.61 -3.51
C VAL A 67 6.47 10.74 -2.58
N ILE A 68 5.23 10.70 -2.10
CA ILE A 68 4.72 11.72 -1.18
C ILE A 68 5.48 11.70 0.15
N ARG A 69 5.77 10.50 0.67
CA ARG A 69 6.47 10.32 1.93
C ARG A 69 7.93 10.74 1.87
N GLU A 70 8.63 10.45 0.78
CA GLU A 70 10.03 10.84 0.59
C GLU A 70 10.13 12.36 0.39
N LEU A 71 9.29 12.92 -0.47
CA LEU A 71 9.29 14.35 -0.76
C LEU A 71 8.98 15.18 0.49
N ILE A 72 7.96 14.82 1.27
CA ILE A 72 7.56 15.59 2.45
C ILE A 72 8.36 15.20 3.70
N GLY A 73 8.79 13.93 3.80
CA GLY A 73 9.54 13.42 4.94
C GLY A 73 10.99 13.87 4.95
N SER A 74 11.71 13.66 3.83
CA SER A 74 13.14 13.95 3.73
C SER A 74 13.49 15.05 2.73
N GLY A 75 12.54 15.64 2.01
CA GLY A 75 12.82 16.69 1.02
C GLY A 75 13.52 16.17 -0.25
N SER A 76 13.67 14.85 -0.36
CA SER A 76 14.37 14.17 -1.44
C SER A 76 13.42 13.27 -2.23
N LEU A 77 13.84 12.91 -3.44
CA LEU A 77 13.12 11.95 -4.27
C LEU A 77 14.13 11.12 -5.06
N PHE A 78 14.10 9.79 -4.89
CA PHE A 78 15.10 8.87 -5.42
C PHE A 78 16.55 9.29 -5.10
N GLY A 79 16.76 9.90 -3.93
CA GLY A 79 18.08 10.39 -3.49
C GLY A 79 18.52 11.73 -4.08
N PHE A 80 17.70 12.38 -4.92
CA PHE A 80 17.93 13.76 -5.36
C PHE A 80 17.23 14.73 -4.40
N GLU A 81 17.96 15.72 -3.87
CA GLU A 81 17.40 16.76 -3.01
C GLU A 81 16.60 17.76 -3.86
N ILE A 82 15.27 17.75 -3.71
CA ILE A 82 14.36 18.66 -4.44
C ILE A 82 14.03 19.87 -3.57
N LEU A 83 13.78 19.62 -2.27
CA LEU A 83 13.48 20.65 -1.29
C LEU A 83 14.72 20.80 -0.40
N PRO A 84 15.50 21.88 -0.54
CA PRO A 84 16.73 22.05 0.22
C PRO A 84 16.38 22.16 1.71
N LEU A 85 16.95 21.27 2.52
CA LEU A 85 16.62 21.20 3.94
C LEU A 85 17.27 22.34 4.71
N VAL A 86 16.65 22.78 5.80
CA VAL A 86 17.24 23.79 6.71
C VAL A 86 18.61 23.36 7.22
N THR A 87 18.85 22.05 7.37
CA THR A 87 20.17 21.49 7.75
C THR A 87 21.25 21.68 6.68
N ASN A 88 20.88 21.80 5.41
CA ASN A 88 21.77 22.06 4.27
C ASN A 88 21.74 23.55 3.85
N GLY A 89 21.22 24.44 4.69
CA GLY A 89 21.10 25.88 4.39
C GLY A 89 19.89 26.26 3.53
N GLY A 90 18.94 25.34 3.35
CA GLY A 90 17.67 25.60 2.68
C GLY A 90 16.56 26.11 3.60
N TRP A 91 15.32 26.06 3.11
CA TRP A 91 14.13 26.60 3.80
C TRP A 91 13.17 25.51 4.29
N TYR A 92 13.36 24.26 3.87
CA TYR A 92 12.42 23.18 4.14
C TYR A 92 12.74 22.44 5.44
N VAL A 93 11.77 22.40 6.37
CA VAL A 93 11.88 21.60 7.60
C VAL A 93 11.21 20.24 7.35
N PRO A 94 11.95 19.12 7.44
CA PRO A 94 11.39 17.80 7.19
C PRO A 94 10.28 17.46 8.20
N THR A 95 9.16 16.93 7.69
CA THR A 95 8.06 16.49 8.55
C THR A 95 8.38 15.12 9.13
N GLY A 96 8.86 15.09 10.38
CA GLY A 96 9.21 13.85 11.07
C GLY A 96 8.06 12.84 11.15
N MET A 97 6.80 13.31 11.26
CA MET A 97 5.61 12.44 11.25
C MET A 97 5.48 11.62 9.96
N MET A 98 5.94 12.16 8.82
CA MET A 98 5.78 11.55 7.50
C MET A 98 6.60 10.24 7.36
N LEU A 99 7.64 10.11 8.18
CA LEU A 99 8.50 8.93 8.20
C LEU A 99 7.88 7.76 8.98
N LEU A 100 6.97 8.02 9.93
CA LEU A 100 6.36 6.99 10.76
C LEU A 100 5.20 6.26 10.04
N PRO A 101 4.85 5.03 10.46
CA PRO A 101 3.72 4.28 9.87
C PRO A 101 2.36 5.01 9.81
N PRO A 102 1.97 5.86 10.79
CA PRO A 102 0.69 6.58 10.76
C PRO A 102 0.48 7.43 9.51
N SER A 103 1.54 7.97 8.91
CA SER A 103 1.43 8.82 7.72
C SER A 103 0.88 8.08 6.50
N ALA A 104 1.21 6.79 6.36
CA ALA A 104 0.73 5.98 5.25
C ALA A 104 -0.81 5.82 5.26
N PHE A 105 -1.41 5.70 6.45
CA PHE A 105 -2.87 5.61 6.58
C PHE A 105 -3.57 6.89 6.12
N PHE A 106 -3.04 8.06 6.46
CA PHE A 106 -3.60 9.34 6.00
C PHE A 106 -3.49 9.48 4.48
N ILE A 107 -2.32 9.18 3.90
CA ILE A 107 -2.10 9.31 2.46
C ILE A 107 -3.00 8.34 1.70
N ILE A 108 -3.05 7.06 2.10
CA ILE A 108 -3.91 6.07 1.46
C ILE A 108 -5.38 6.46 1.62
N GLY A 109 -5.81 6.93 2.79
CA GLY A 109 -7.17 7.43 3.02
C GLY A 109 -7.54 8.59 2.09
N LEU A 110 -6.65 9.56 1.92
CA LEU A 110 -6.83 10.67 0.99
C LEU A 110 -6.82 10.23 -0.48
N LEU A 111 -5.97 9.26 -0.84
CA LEU A 111 -5.95 8.67 -2.18
C LEU A 111 -7.28 7.96 -2.49
N ILE A 112 -7.79 7.15 -1.56
CA ILE A 112 -9.09 6.48 -1.72
C ILE A 112 -10.21 7.51 -1.82
N TRP A 113 -10.20 8.55 -0.98
CA TRP A 113 -11.17 9.63 -1.04
C TRP A 113 -11.15 10.36 -2.39
N ALA A 114 -9.97 10.71 -2.90
CA ALA A 114 -9.83 11.37 -4.19
C ALA A 114 -10.34 10.48 -5.34
N LEU A 115 -9.97 9.20 -5.34
CA LEU A 115 -10.43 8.22 -6.33
C LEU A 115 -11.95 8.03 -6.30
N ARG A 116 -12.54 7.87 -5.10
CA ARG A 116 -14.00 7.70 -4.94
C ARG A 116 -14.78 8.98 -5.21
N SER A 117 -14.19 10.15 -4.98
CA SER A 117 -14.81 11.44 -5.32
C SER A 117 -14.83 11.68 -6.83
N TRP A 118 -13.81 11.20 -7.56
CA TRP A 118 -13.77 11.29 -9.01
C TRP A 118 -14.59 10.20 -9.70
N LYS A 119 -14.54 8.97 -9.18
CA LYS A 119 -15.30 7.81 -9.66
C LYS A 119 -16.31 7.37 -8.61
N SER A 120 -17.41 8.10 -8.53
CA SER A 120 -18.51 7.86 -7.58
C SER A 120 -19.20 6.50 -7.77
N GLU A 121 -19.03 5.86 -8.92
CA GLU A 121 -19.53 4.49 -9.19
C GLU A 121 -18.94 3.45 -8.22
N GLN A 122 -17.76 3.70 -7.64
CA GLN A 122 -17.13 2.81 -6.67
C GLN A 122 -17.60 3.04 -5.22
N VAL A 123 -18.54 3.95 -5.00
CA VAL A 123 -19.12 4.20 -3.68
C VAL A 123 -20.19 3.15 -3.43
N GLU A 124 -19.87 2.18 -2.57
CA GLU A 124 -20.80 1.14 -2.15
C GLU A 124 -21.98 1.74 -1.39
N GLU A 125 -23.19 1.24 -1.67
CA GLU A 125 -24.39 1.58 -0.92
C GLU A 125 -24.23 1.19 0.55
N ALA A 126 -24.79 1.99 1.45
CA ALA A 126 -24.74 1.68 2.88
C ALA A 126 -25.53 0.39 3.16
N GLU A 127 -24.82 -0.68 3.50
CA GLU A 127 -25.43 -1.98 3.81
C GLU A 127 -26.37 -1.91 5.03
N TYR A 128 -26.11 -0.96 5.94
CA TYR A 128 -26.97 -0.71 7.09
C TYR A 128 -27.35 0.77 7.21
N LYS A 129 -28.65 1.06 7.16
CA LYS A 129 -29.18 2.36 7.57
C LYS A 129 -29.20 2.38 9.09
N ILE A 130 -28.36 3.23 9.70
CA ILE A 130 -28.32 3.41 11.16
C ILE A 130 -29.73 3.76 11.64
N GLY A 131 -30.36 2.85 12.39
CA GLY A 131 -31.67 3.06 12.98
C GLY A 131 -31.62 4.19 14.02
N GLY A 132 -32.64 5.05 14.04
CA GLY A 132 -32.73 6.11 15.04
C GLY A 132 -32.75 5.54 16.47
N HIS A 133 -32.08 6.22 17.40
CA HIS A 133 -31.99 5.84 18.82
C HIS A 133 -33.36 5.59 19.50
N THR A 134 -34.45 6.09 18.90
CA THR A 134 -35.83 5.91 19.38
C THR A 134 -36.34 4.47 19.28
N ALA A 135 -35.80 3.63 18.39
CA ALA A 135 -36.28 2.26 18.21
C ALA A 135 -35.98 1.33 19.41
N LEU A 136 -34.86 1.57 20.12
CA LEU A 136 -34.49 0.79 21.31
C LEU A 136 -35.22 1.27 22.58
N SER A 137 -35.58 2.55 22.67
CA SER A 137 -36.29 3.10 23.84
C SER A 137 -37.76 2.66 23.94
N ARG A 138 -38.34 2.10 22.88
CA ARG A 138 -39.75 1.63 22.86
C ARG A 138 -39.88 0.13 23.13
N ALA A 139 -38.75 -0.56 23.26
CA ALA A 139 -38.66 -2.01 23.52
C ALA A 139 -38.24 -2.33 24.97
N MET A 140 -38.10 -1.32 25.83
CA MET A 140 -37.93 -1.41 27.28
C MET A 140 -39.13 -0.78 27.96
#